data_AF-X0VPE3-F1
#
_entry.id   AF-X0VPE3-F1
#
_cell.length_a   1.000
_cell.length_b   1.000
_cell.length_c   1.000
_cell.angle_alpha   90.00
_cell.angle_beta   90.00
_cell.angle_gamma   90.00
#
_symmetry.space_group_name_H-M   'P 1'
#
loop_
_entity.id
_entity.type
_entity.pdbx_description
1 polymer ?
#
loop_
_entity_poly.entity_id
_entity_poly.type
_entity_poly.pdbx_seq_one_letter_code
_entity_poly.pdbx_strand_id
1 'polypeptide(L)'
;MKFSMDRESGMVEFSGLEPGSEIKVIWPKIDEKGVHHSIQPVDKKGRAIIPFGNRREMFLRQICTIQITHDDFEPIEIQAEIRMTKLIRVHKTEQVKKG
;
A
#
# COMPACT_ATOMS: atom_id res chain seq x y z
N MET A 1 3.60 -6.74 8.00
CA MET A 1 3.32 -5.39 7.48
C MET A 1 2.41 -4.63 8.43
N LYS A 2 2.80 -3.43 8.84
CA LYS A 2 1.98 -2.48 9.61
C LYS A 2 1.66 -1.27 8.74
N PHE A 3 0.63 -0.53 9.12
CA PHE A 3 0.06 0.59 8.37
C PHE A 3 -0.16 1.79 9.30
N SER A 4 0.27 2.98 8.87
CA SER A 4 -0.08 4.25 9.50
C SER A 4 -0.31 5.34 8.46
N MET A 5 -1.04 6.40 8.81
CA MET A 5 -1.36 7.49 7.91
C MET A 5 -1.22 8.83 8.64
N ASP A 6 -0.56 9.77 7.99
CA ASP A 6 -0.55 11.17 8.39
C ASP A 6 -1.71 11.89 7.68
N ARG A 7 -2.68 12.35 8.48
CA ARG A 7 -3.90 12.98 7.99
C ARG A 7 -3.69 14.39 7.47
N GLU A 8 -2.65 15.08 7.92
CA GLU A 8 -2.38 16.45 7.47
C GLU A 8 -1.73 16.44 6.10
N SER A 9 -0.78 15.53 5.88
CA SER A 9 -0.04 15.41 4.63
C SER A 9 -0.69 14.48 3.60
N GLY A 10 -1.66 13.65 4.00
CA GLY A 10 -2.26 12.67 3.10
C GLY A 10 -1.32 11.52 2.73
N MET A 11 -0.29 11.28 3.55
CA MET A 11 0.72 10.25 3.30
C MET A 11 0.43 9.00 4.13
N VAL A 12 0.70 7.84 3.55
CA VAL A 12 0.61 6.54 4.21
C VAL A 12 1.99 5.94 4.35
N GLU A 13 2.32 5.46 5.54
CA GLU A 13 3.52 4.66 5.79
C GLU A 13 3.14 3.18 5.92
N PHE A 14 3.77 2.36 5.08
CA PHE A 14 3.85 0.92 5.25
C PHE A 14 5.18 0.56 5.91
N SER A 15 5.16 -0.32 6.91
CA SER A 15 6.37 -0.74 7.63
C SER A 15 6.43 -2.26 7.87
N GLY A 16 7.63 -2.76 8.14
CA GLY A 16 7.89 -4.20 8.26
C GLY A 16 7.81 -4.90 6.90
N LEU A 17 8.33 -4.22 5.87
CA LEU A 17 8.58 -4.73 4.53
C LEU A 17 10.05 -5.14 4.42
N GLU A 18 10.37 -6.00 3.46
CA GLU A 18 11.76 -6.39 3.19
C GLU A 18 12.53 -5.20 2.57
N PRO A 19 13.66 -4.76 3.15
CA PRO A 19 14.46 -3.70 2.56
C PRO A 19 14.91 -4.04 1.14
N GLY A 20 14.87 -3.07 0.22
CA GLY A 20 15.18 -3.31 -1.19
C GLY A 20 14.00 -3.82 -2.02
N SER A 21 12.85 -4.14 -1.39
CA SER A 21 11.60 -4.32 -2.11
C SER A 21 11.12 -3.03 -2.77
N GLU A 22 10.22 -3.18 -3.73
CA GLU A 22 9.38 -2.10 -4.24
C GLU A 22 7.92 -2.38 -3.85
N ILE A 23 7.19 -1.33 -3.48
CA ILE A 23 5.77 -1.40 -3.18
C ILE A 23 4.99 -0.57 -4.21
N LYS A 24 4.00 -1.20 -4.83
CA LYS A 24 3.03 -0.57 -5.72
C LYS A 24 1.67 -0.61 -5.06
N VAL A 25 1.02 0.54 -4.92
CA VAL A 25 -0.34 0.60 -4.38
C VAL A 25 -1.28 1.14 -5.44
N ILE A 26 -2.39 0.43 -5.62
CA ILE A 26 -3.40 0.65 -6.66
C ILE A 26 -4.70 1.04 -5.97
N TRP A 27 -5.09 2.30 -6.14
CA TRP A 27 -6.31 2.91 -5.65
C TRP A 27 -7.33 2.99 -6.80
N PRO A 28 -8.43 2.24 -6.77
CA PRO A 28 -9.55 2.49 -7.67
C PRO A 28 -10.16 3.85 -7.31
N LYS A 29 -10.26 4.78 -8.27
CA LYS A 29 -10.99 6.03 -8.02
C LYS A 29 -12.48 5.72 -7.84
N ILE A 30 -13.10 6.38 -6.87
CA ILE A 30 -14.50 6.14 -6.51
C ILE A 30 -15.46 6.90 -7.45
N ASP A 31 -15.02 8.03 -8.03
CA ASP A 31 -15.87 9.00 -8.72
C ASP A 31 -15.52 9.23 -10.20
N GLU A 32 -14.28 8.97 -10.62
CA GLU A 32 -13.86 9.02 -12.01
C GLU A 32 -13.49 7.62 -12.53
N LYS A 33 -13.78 7.32 -13.80
CA LYS A 33 -13.25 6.13 -14.48
C LYS A 33 -11.72 6.25 -14.55
N GLY A 34 -11.02 5.80 -13.52
CA GLY A 34 -9.56 5.89 -13.43
C GLY A 34 -9.01 5.07 -12.27
N VAL A 35 -7.79 4.59 -12.42
CA VAL A 35 -7.03 3.88 -11.39
C VAL A 35 -5.81 4.74 -11.07
N HIS A 36 -5.69 5.19 -9.82
CA HIS A 36 -4.48 5.85 -9.37
C HIS A 36 -3.53 4.79 -8.80
N HIS A 37 -2.28 4.76 -9.27
CA HIS A 37 -1.27 3.91 -8.65
C HIS A 37 -0.02 4.70 -8.31
N SER A 38 0.63 4.31 -7.23
CA SER A 38 1.88 4.87 -6.77
C SER A 38 2.87 3.75 -6.51
N ILE A 39 4.11 3.95 -6.93
CA ILE A 39 5.22 3.00 -6.76
C ILE A 39 6.28 3.69 -5.91
N GLN A 40 6.73 3.02 -4.86
CA GLN A 40 7.78 3.55 -3.98
C GLN A 40 8.75 2.43 -3.57
N PRO A 41 10.06 2.72 -3.52
CA PRO A 41 11.03 1.78 -2.98
C PRO A 41 10.87 1.65 -1.46
N VAL A 42 11.17 0.47 -0.94
CA VAL A 42 11.25 0.21 0.50
C VAL A 42 12.63 0.62 1.02
N ASP A 43 12.64 1.53 1.98
CA ASP A 43 13.86 2.06 2.59
C ASP A 43 14.63 0.97 3.38
N LYS A 44 15.87 1.30 3.78
CA LYS A 44 16.72 0.39 4.57
C LYS A 44 16.13 0.00 5.93
N LYS A 45 15.09 0.69 6.40
CA LYS A 45 14.37 0.40 7.64
C LYS A 45 13.09 -0.42 7.39
N GLY A 46 12.88 -0.89 6.16
CA GLY A 46 11.71 -1.68 5.80
C GLY A 46 10.43 -0.84 5.73
N ARG A 47 10.53 0.44 5.33
CA ARG A 47 9.40 1.38 5.25
C ARG A 47 9.23 1.96 3.86
N ALA A 48 7.99 2.25 3.49
CA ALA A 48 7.66 2.98 2.28
C ALA A 48 6.53 3.99 2.55
N ILE A 49 6.69 5.20 2.06
CA ILE A 49 5.74 6.30 2.27
C ILE A 49 5.10 6.67 0.93
N ILE A 50 3.77 6.55 0.85
CA ILE A 50 3.01 6.63 -0.39
C ILE A 50 1.92 7.69 -0.24
N PRO A 51 1.70 8.57 -1.24
CA PRO A 51 0.58 9.49 -1.21
C PRO A 51 -0.75 8.71 -1.27
N PHE A 52 -1.66 9.04 -0.36
CA PHE A 52 -3.00 8.48 -0.25
C PHE A 52 -4.01 9.57 -0.55
N GLY A 53 -4.30 9.73 -1.85
CA GLY A 53 -5.33 10.65 -2.35
C GLY A 53 -5.16 12.10 -1.87
N ASN A 54 -6.17 12.93 -2.14
CA ASN A 54 -6.24 14.29 -1.63
C ASN A 54 -7.16 14.36 -0.39
N ARG A 55 -7.07 15.46 0.38
CA ARG A 55 -7.79 15.62 1.66
C ARG A 55 -9.31 15.36 1.60
N ARG A 56 -9.92 15.51 0.42
CA ARG A 56 -11.36 15.31 0.19
C ARG A 56 -11.77 13.84 0.11
N GLU A 57 -10.89 12.98 -0.42
CA GLU A 57 -11.17 11.54 -0.57
C GLU A 57 -10.86 10.74 0.71
N MET A 58 -10.22 11.38 1.69
CA MET A 58 -9.80 10.75 2.94
C MET A 58 -10.98 10.12 3.69
N PHE A 59 -12.19 10.69 3.64
CA PHE A 59 -13.35 10.21 4.43
C PHE A 59 -13.99 8.91 3.92
N LEU A 60 -13.59 8.41 2.75
CA LEU A 60 -14.22 7.25 2.12
C LEU A 60 -13.52 5.94 2.52
N ARG A 61 -14.31 4.85 2.59
CA ARG A 61 -13.77 3.49 2.66
C ARG A 61 -13.10 3.20 1.32
N GLN A 62 -11.79 2.98 1.33
CA GLN A 62 -11.01 2.68 0.13
C GLN A 62 -10.58 1.22 0.15
N ILE A 63 -10.83 0.52 -0.94
CA ILE A 63 -10.26 -0.80 -1.19
C ILE A 63 -9.09 -0.57 -2.14
N CYS A 64 -7.90 -1.02 -1.77
CA CYS A 64 -6.74 -0.93 -2.65
C CYS A 64 -6.05 -2.28 -2.78
N THR A 65 -5.33 -2.42 -3.89
CA THR A 65 -4.41 -3.53 -4.07
C THR A 65 -2.99 -3.03 -3.83
N ILE A 66 -2.28 -3.68 -2.93
CA ILE A 66 -0.87 -3.43 -2.62
C ILE A 66 -0.08 -4.61 -3.20
N GLN A 67 0.80 -4.34 -4.14
CA GLN A 67 1.73 -5.30 -4.69
C GLN A 67 3.13 -5.01 -4.14
N ILE A 68 3.81 -6.04 -3.62
CA ILE A 68 5.18 -5.94 -3.12
C ILE A 68 6.05 -6.84 -3.99
N THR A 69 7.07 -6.26 -4.63
CA THR A 69 8.04 -6.96 -5.47
C THR A 69 9.41 -6.95 -4.80
N HIS A 70 10.14 -8.05 -4.94
CA HIS A 70 11.52 -8.20 -4.47
C HIS A 70 12.21 -9.21 -5.39
N ASP A 71 13.52 -9.09 -5.57
CA ASP A 71 14.25 -9.98 -6.49
C ASP A 71 14.18 -11.44 -6.03
N ASP A 72 14.35 -11.68 -4.73
CA ASP A 72 14.37 -13.02 -4.12
C ASP A 72 12.99 -13.73 -3.98
N PHE A 73 11.87 -13.03 -4.23
CA PHE A 73 10.53 -13.57 -3.96
C PHE A 73 9.58 -13.33 -5.12
N GLU A 74 8.58 -14.20 -5.26
CA GLU A 74 7.45 -13.92 -6.14
C GLU A 74 6.69 -12.68 -5.64
N PRO A 75 6.13 -11.85 -6.56
CA PRO A 75 5.34 -10.69 -6.18
C PRO A 75 4.18 -11.09 -5.26
N ILE A 76 4.03 -10.36 -4.15
CA ILE A 76 2.92 -10.55 -3.23
C ILE A 76 1.83 -9.57 -3.60
N GLU A 77 0.60 -10.02 -3.66
CA GLU A 77 -0.57 -9.16 -3.79
C GLU A 77 -1.37 -9.16 -2.48
N ILE A 78 -1.73 -7.97 -2.03
CA ILE A 78 -2.47 -7.74 -0.80
C ILE A 78 -3.65 -6.84 -1.12
N GLN A 79 -4.87 -7.37 -0.98
CA GLN A 79 -6.06 -6.53 -0.98
C GLN A 79 -6.27 -5.97 0.42
N ALA A 80 -6.22 -4.65 0.53
CA ALA A 80 -6.36 -3.92 1.77
C ALA A 80 -7.62 -3.04 1.72
N GLU A 81 -8.45 -3.18 2.74
CA GLU A 81 -9.47 -2.18 3.05
C GLU A 81 -8.88 -1.19 4.05
N ILE A 82 -8.79 0.06 3.64
CA ILE A 82 -8.29 1.15 4.47
C ILE A 82 -9.43 2.12 4.76
N ARG A 83 -9.60 2.44 6.03
CA ARG A 83 -10.29 3.65 6.47
C ARG A 83 -9.28 4.57 7.14
N MET A 84 -9.54 5.88 7.15
CA MET A 84 -8.63 6.94 7.65
C MET A 84 -7.82 6.65 8.91
N THR A 85 -8.35 5.81 9.80
CA THR A 85 -7.74 5.55 11.10
C THR A 85 -7.11 4.18 11.21
N LYS A 86 -7.48 3.24 10.33
CA LYS A 86 -7.21 1.82 10.51
C LYS A 86 -7.19 1.08 9.18
N LEU A 87 -6.21 0.19 9.04
CA LEU A 87 -6.30 -0.94 8.14
C LEU A 87 -7.36 -1.89 8.70
N ILE A 88 -8.45 -2.09 7.96
CA ILE A 88 -9.63 -2.83 8.46
C ILE A 88 -9.54 -4.30 8.14
N ARG A 89 -9.08 -4.61 6.93
CA ARG A 89 -8.95 -5.98 6.47
C ARG A 89 -7.82 -6.08 5.48
N VAL A 90 -7.08 -7.18 5.59
CA VAL A 90 -5.96 -7.52 4.73
C VAL A 90 -6.20 -8.95 4.27
N HIS A 91 -6.30 -9.15 2.97
CA HIS A 91 -6.22 -10.49 2.38
C HIS A 91 -4.89 -10.57 1.63
N LYS A 92 -3.96 -11.39 2.13
CA LYS A 92 -2.60 -11.53 1.61
C LYS A 92 -2.48 -12.87 0.88
N THR A 93 -1.94 -12.88 -0.34
CA THR A 93 -1.49 -14.11 -0.98
C THR A 93 -0.24 -14.65 -0.31
N GLU A 94 -0.09 -15.97 -0.24
CA GLU A 94 1.11 -16.59 0.35
C GLU A 94 2.37 -16.16 -0.40
N GLN A 95 3.42 -15.81 0.34
CA GLN A 95 4.70 -15.41 -0.24
C GLN A 95 5.52 -16.66 -0.54
N VAL A 96 5.80 -16.91 -1.81
CA VAL A 96 6.62 -18.04 -2.26
C VAL A 96 8.03 -17.54 -2.54
N LYS A 97 9.04 -18.18 -1.94
CA LYS A 97 10.46 -17.91 -2.26
C LYS A 97 10.76 -18.40 -3.67
N LYS A 98 11.48 -17.61 -4.45
CA LYS A 98 12.05 -18.12 -5.71
C LYS A 98 13.13 -19.14 -5.33
N GLY A 99 12.96 -20.35 -5.85
CA GLY A 99 13.95 -21.43 -5.69
C GLY A 99 15.16 -21.23 -6.57
#